data_AF-A0A524AC74-F1
#
_entry.id   AF-A0A524AC74-F1
#
_cell.length_a   1.000
_cell.length_b   1.000
_cell.length_c   1.000
_cell.angle_alpha   90.00
_cell.angle_beta   90.00
_cell.angle_gamma   90.00
#
_symmetry.space_group_name_H-M   'P 1'
#
loop_
_entity.id
_entity.type
_entity.pdbx_description
1 polymer ?
#
loop_
_entity_poly.entity_id
_entity_poly.type
_entity_poly.pdbx_seq_one_letter_code
_entity_poly.pdbx_strand_id
1 'polypeptide(L)'
;MPFIQVTSKELGARGQCVRELLQPLTRRMDGPAWQRKTTQYTWIIGTHDGSPPSSNLQEWRFATFVRGLRAQYFELWRRVDEESWCLYQAYLNMFRTDLVTREESKFLSLHCDPNESDDAPHAIYKKGPHLHVQAADDPFPHVHIALTGKHLDMVLSSVDSLSEAIEWAVRMIKEEVLDAMIVEPYAT
;
A
#
# COMPACT_ATOMS: atom_id res chain seq x y z
N MET A 1 14.77 -17.50 -5.62
CA MET A 1 14.49 -17.41 -4.18
C MET A 1 13.63 -16.19 -3.94
N PRO A 2 12.66 -16.20 -3.01
CA PRO A 2 11.87 -15.01 -2.73
C PRO A 2 12.74 -13.92 -2.08
N PHE A 3 12.56 -12.67 -2.53
CA PHE A 3 13.41 -11.55 -2.12
C PHE A 3 13.24 -11.19 -0.64
N ILE A 4 11.98 -11.03 -0.20
CA ILE A 4 11.66 -10.62 1.16
C ILE A 4 11.03 -11.81 1.89
N GLN A 5 11.71 -12.27 2.94
CA GLN A 5 11.28 -13.38 3.78
C GLN A 5 11.36 -13.00 5.26
N VAL A 6 10.39 -13.48 6.05
CA VAL A 6 10.31 -13.26 7.49
C VAL A 6 9.80 -14.52 8.19
N THR A 7 10.07 -14.63 9.48
CA THR A 7 9.51 -15.67 10.35
C THR A 7 8.05 -15.36 10.71
N SER A 8 7.33 -16.39 11.17
CA SER A 8 5.97 -16.23 11.70
C SER A 8 5.90 -15.25 12.89
N LYS A 9 6.97 -15.14 13.69
CA LYS A 9 7.05 -14.21 14.82
C LYS A 9 7.14 -12.76 14.35
N GLU A 10 8.04 -12.48 13.41
CA GLU A 10 8.19 -11.15 12.81
C GLU A 10 6.91 -10.71 12.09
N LEU A 11 6.30 -11.62 11.32
CA LEU A 11 5.03 -11.37 10.64
C LEU A 11 3.89 -11.09 11.61
N GLY A 12 3.93 -11.68 12.81
CA GLY A 12 2.99 -11.41 13.89
C GLY A 12 3.03 -9.95 14.39
N ALA A 13 4.20 -9.31 14.33
CA ALA A 13 4.40 -7.90 14.74
C ALA A 13 4.17 -6.91 13.58
N ARG A 14 4.22 -7.38 12.32
CA ARG A 14 4.21 -6.54 11.11
C ARG A 14 3.04 -5.56 11.03
N GLY A 15 1.86 -5.91 11.54
CA GLY A 15 0.71 -5.02 11.53
C GLY A 15 0.93 -3.71 12.29
N GLN A 16 1.73 -3.73 13.37
CA GLN A 16 2.09 -2.51 14.09
C GLN A 16 3.03 -1.62 13.26
N CYS A 17 3.99 -2.20 12.54
CA CYS A 17 4.85 -1.47 11.61
C CYS A 17 4.02 -0.81 10.48
N VAL A 18 3.06 -1.55 9.91
CA VAL A 18 2.14 -1.03 8.88
C VAL A 18 1.31 0.14 9.40
N ARG A 19 0.87 0.07 10.66
CA ARG A 19 0.13 1.14 11.31
C ARG A 19 0.96 2.42 11.44
N GLU A 20 2.21 2.31 11.87
CA GLU A 20 3.15 3.43 11.99
C GLU A 20 3.50 4.02 10.62
N LEU A 21 3.77 3.15 9.64
CA LEU A 21 4.05 3.51 8.25
C LEU A 21 2.97 4.41 7.63
N LEU A 22 1.70 4.14 7.95
CA LEU A 22 0.54 4.84 7.38
C LEU A 22 0.02 5.99 8.25
N GLN A 23 0.60 6.19 9.44
CA GLN A 23 0.27 7.30 10.33
C GLN A 23 0.19 8.66 9.61
N PRO A 24 1.12 9.01 8.70
CA PRO A 24 1.09 10.32 8.03
C PRO A 24 -0.17 10.58 7.20
N LEU A 25 -0.90 9.54 6.79
CA LEU A 25 -2.05 9.66 5.91
C LEU A 25 -3.39 9.77 6.65
N THR A 26 -3.44 9.53 7.97
CA THR A 26 -4.70 9.47 8.72
C THR A 26 -4.85 10.62 9.73
N ARG A 27 -6.09 10.82 10.23
CA ARG A 27 -6.38 11.73 11.35
C ARG A 27 -6.00 11.15 12.70
N ARG A 28 -5.81 9.82 12.77
CA ARG A 28 -5.49 9.13 14.01
C ARG A 28 -4.03 9.33 14.34
N MET A 29 -3.76 9.84 15.54
CA MET A 29 -2.39 10.07 16.03
C MET A 29 -1.54 8.80 16.01
N ASP A 30 -2.15 7.64 16.12
CA ASP A 30 -1.49 6.34 16.20
C ASP A 30 -1.58 5.54 14.89
N GLY A 31 -2.05 6.12 13.78
CA GLY A 31 -2.24 5.40 12.53
C GLY A 31 -3.60 4.68 12.41
N PRO A 32 -3.91 4.12 11.22
CA PRO A 32 -5.15 3.38 11.01
C PRO A 32 -5.18 2.11 11.88
N ALA A 33 -6.39 1.59 12.16
CA ALA A 33 -6.49 0.26 12.74
C ALA A 33 -6.06 -0.79 11.70
N TRP A 34 -5.65 -1.96 12.16
CA TRP A 34 -5.27 -3.06 11.29
C TRP A 34 -5.81 -4.38 11.84
N GLN A 35 -5.98 -5.32 10.93
CA GLN A 35 -6.34 -6.70 11.26
C GLN A 35 -5.59 -7.66 10.33
N ARG A 36 -5.41 -8.89 10.80
CA ARG A 36 -4.89 -9.99 9.99
C ARG A 36 -5.97 -10.99 9.60
N LYS A 37 -5.83 -11.56 8.41
CA LYS A 37 -6.60 -12.72 7.93
C LYS A 37 -5.61 -13.79 7.49
N THR A 38 -5.68 -14.95 8.13
CA THR A 38 -4.70 -16.03 7.93
C THR A 38 -5.37 -17.31 7.47
N THR A 39 -4.74 -18.01 6.54
CA THR A 39 -5.04 -19.39 6.16
C THR A 39 -3.79 -20.26 6.38
N GLN A 40 -3.83 -21.53 6.00
CA GLN A 40 -2.65 -22.40 6.05
C GLN A 40 -1.48 -21.90 5.17
N TYR A 41 -1.77 -21.18 4.08
CA TYR A 41 -0.79 -20.80 3.06
C TYR A 41 -0.66 -19.30 2.84
N THR A 42 -1.58 -18.50 3.40
CA THR A 42 -1.60 -17.05 3.20
C THR A 42 -1.77 -16.32 4.51
N TRP A 43 -1.09 -15.18 4.61
CA TRP A 43 -1.21 -14.26 5.73
C TRP A 43 -1.39 -12.86 5.18
N ILE A 44 -2.54 -12.26 5.50
CA ILE A 44 -2.89 -10.94 4.99
C ILE A 44 -2.95 -9.98 6.16
N ILE A 45 -2.34 -8.83 6.00
CA ILE A 45 -2.42 -7.70 6.93
C ILE A 45 -3.14 -6.58 6.17
N GLY A 46 -4.21 -6.04 6.72
CA GLY A 46 -4.98 -4.97 6.08
C GLY A 46 -5.42 -3.91 7.07
N THR A 47 -5.54 -2.68 6.60
CA THR A 47 -5.90 -1.52 7.43
C THR A 47 -7.35 -1.09 7.24
N HIS A 48 -7.97 -0.60 8.32
CA HIS A 48 -9.36 -0.15 8.31
C HIS A 48 -9.65 0.93 9.37
N ASP A 49 -10.82 1.54 9.30
CA ASP A 49 -11.40 2.33 10.39
C ASP A 49 -12.21 1.42 11.34
N GLY A 50 -11.71 1.21 12.56
CA GLY A 50 -12.52 0.59 13.61
C GLY A 50 -12.67 -0.92 13.46
N SER A 51 -13.86 -1.44 13.16
CA SER A 51 -14.08 -2.87 12.87
C SER A 51 -14.33 -3.04 11.36
N PRO A 52 -13.62 -3.94 10.66
CA PRO A 52 -13.81 -4.08 9.24
C PRO A 52 -15.23 -4.56 8.93
N PRO A 53 -15.90 -3.94 7.95
CA PRO A 53 -17.33 -4.14 7.71
C PRO A 53 -17.66 -5.51 7.11
N SER A 54 -16.67 -6.20 6.52
CA SER A 54 -16.86 -7.46 5.83
C SER A 54 -15.60 -8.33 5.82
N SER A 55 -15.77 -9.58 5.41
CA SER A 55 -14.67 -10.52 5.14
C SER A 55 -13.89 -10.19 3.86
N ASN A 56 -14.37 -9.22 3.07
CA ASN A 56 -13.78 -8.77 1.83
C ASN A 56 -12.74 -7.69 2.10
N LEU A 57 -11.48 -8.05 1.91
CA LEU A 57 -10.34 -7.14 2.09
C LEU A 57 -10.43 -5.92 1.17
N GLN A 58 -11.09 -6.06 0.01
CA GLN A 58 -11.29 -4.95 -0.92
C GLN A 58 -12.15 -3.83 -0.36
N GLU A 59 -12.87 -4.03 0.74
CA GLU A 59 -13.72 -3.03 1.40
C GLU A 59 -13.05 -2.43 2.64
N TRP A 60 -11.87 -2.94 3.03
CA TRP A 60 -11.16 -2.40 4.18
C TRP A 60 -10.60 -1.05 3.80
N ARG A 61 -11.13 -0.01 4.45
CA ARG A 61 -10.83 1.40 4.20
C ARG A 61 -10.54 2.09 5.51
N PHE A 62 -9.61 3.03 5.49
CA PHE A 62 -9.44 4.01 6.55
C PHE A 62 -9.60 5.43 5.99
N ALA A 63 -10.09 6.33 6.82
CA ALA A 63 -10.21 7.74 6.48
C ALA A 63 -8.83 8.41 6.52
N THR A 64 -8.55 9.19 5.48
CA THR A 64 -7.35 10.04 5.47
C THR A 64 -7.59 11.32 6.28
N PHE A 65 -6.57 12.15 6.44
CA PHE A 65 -6.77 13.48 7.02
C PHE A 65 -7.57 14.43 6.12
N VAL A 66 -7.55 14.22 4.80
CA VAL A 66 -8.33 14.98 3.82
C VAL A 66 -9.78 14.49 3.78
N ARG A 67 -10.74 15.41 3.91
CA ARG A 67 -12.17 15.06 3.90
C ARG A 67 -12.56 14.51 2.52
N GLY A 68 -13.32 13.42 2.52
CA GLY A 68 -13.79 12.78 1.28
C GLY A 68 -12.73 11.92 0.60
N LEU A 69 -11.52 11.79 1.17
CA LEU A 69 -10.52 10.85 0.71
C LEU A 69 -10.33 9.71 1.70
N ARG A 70 -10.27 8.50 1.17
CA ARG A 70 -10.07 7.26 1.91
C ARG A 70 -8.93 6.47 1.31
N ALA A 71 -8.34 5.61 2.12
CA ALA A 71 -7.24 4.79 1.70
C ALA A 71 -7.48 3.33 2.10
N GLN A 72 -6.81 2.44 1.39
CA GLN A 72 -6.74 1.03 1.70
C GLN A 72 -5.28 0.62 1.59
N TYR A 73 -4.78 -0.02 2.64
CA TYR A 73 -3.50 -0.70 2.57
C TYR A 73 -3.67 -2.17 2.90
N PHE A 74 -2.96 -3.03 2.16
CA PHE A 74 -2.79 -4.42 2.54
C PHE A 74 -1.43 -4.98 2.11
N GLU A 75 -0.96 -5.97 2.87
CA GLU A 75 0.12 -6.86 2.47
C GLU A 75 -0.41 -8.29 2.35
N LEU A 76 0.01 -9.00 1.30
CA LEU A 76 -0.23 -10.43 1.13
C LEU A 76 1.10 -11.17 1.26
N TRP A 77 1.16 -12.07 2.24
CA TRP A 77 2.29 -12.96 2.48
C TRP A 77 1.91 -14.39 2.13
N ARG A 78 2.86 -15.14 1.56
CA ARG A 78 2.70 -16.56 1.23
C ARG A 78 3.69 -17.40 2.01
N ARG A 79 3.24 -18.56 2.44
CA ARG A 79 4.07 -19.51 3.16
C ARG A 79 5.13 -20.10 2.22
N VAL A 80 6.38 -20.13 2.66
CA VAL A 80 7.49 -20.77 1.92
C VAL A 80 7.77 -22.15 2.52
N ASP A 81 7.89 -22.23 3.85
CA ASP A 81 8.05 -23.46 4.61
C ASP A 81 7.27 -23.42 5.94
N GLU A 82 7.61 -24.29 6.89
CA GLU A 82 6.89 -24.36 8.16
C GLU A 82 6.97 -23.08 8.99
N GLU A 83 8.08 -22.35 8.93
CA GLU A 83 8.38 -21.21 9.79
C GLU A 83 8.50 -19.88 9.04
N SER A 84 8.73 -19.92 7.71
CA SER A 84 9.02 -18.76 6.89
C SER A 84 7.89 -18.37 5.92
N TRP A 85 7.81 -17.06 5.69
CA TRP A 85 6.82 -16.40 4.84
C TRP A 85 7.51 -15.41 3.92
N CYS A 86 7.06 -15.31 2.67
CA CYS A 86 7.53 -14.29 1.73
C CYS A 86 6.47 -13.25 1.43
N LEU A 87 6.90 -12.00 1.23
CA LEU A 87 6.00 -10.93 0.82
C LEU A 87 5.66 -11.11 -0.66
N TYR A 88 4.37 -11.29 -0.96
CA TYR A 88 3.89 -11.41 -2.32
C TYR A 88 3.44 -10.05 -2.87
N GLN A 89 2.72 -9.25 -2.08
CA GLN A 89 2.20 -7.92 -2.49
C GLN A 89 2.15 -6.95 -1.32
N ALA A 90 2.43 -5.66 -1.56
CA ALA A 90 2.20 -4.56 -0.61
C ALA A 90 1.58 -3.36 -1.32
N TYR A 91 0.29 -3.13 -1.10
CA TYR A 91 -0.53 -2.25 -1.95
C TYR A 91 -1.22 -1.19 -1.09
N LEU A 92 -1.00 0.08 -1.44
CA LEU A 92 -1.74 1.25 -0.97
C LEU A 92 -2.60 1.79 -2.12
N ASN A 93 -3.90 1.93 -1.90
CA ASN A 93 -4.84 2.52 -2.85
C ASN A 93 -5.54 3.72 -2.22
N MET A 94 -5.65 4.81 -2.98
CA MET A 94 -6.33 6.03 -2.57
C MET A 94 -7.62 6.22 -3.37
N PHE A 95 -8.67 6.59 -2.65
CA PHE A 95 -10.03 6.72 -3.17
C PHE A 95 -10.56 8.11 -2.88
N ARG A 96 -11.27 8.67 -3.85
CA ARG A 96 -12.08 9.87 -3.69
C ARG A 96 -13.53 9.46 -3.59
N THR A 97 -14.20 9.90 -2.55
CA THR A 97 -15.64 9.74 -2.37
C THR A 97 -16.35 10.99 -2.88
N ASP A 98 -17.23 10.84 -3.86
CA ASP A 98 -18.19 11.87 -4.20
C ASP A 98 -19.14 12.07 -3.00
N LEU A 99 -19.23 13.31 -2.48
CA LEU A 99 -20.00 13.58 -1.27
C LEU A 99 -21.51 13.60 -1.50
N VAL A 100 -21.94 13.77 -2.76
CA VAL A 100 -23.34 13.78 -3.19
C VAL A 100 -23.80 12.37 -3.49
N THR A 101 -23.11 11.66 -4.39
CA THR A 101 -23.51 10.30 -4.83
C THR A 101 -23.03 9.21 -3.88
N ARG A 102 -22.04 9.49 -3.03
CA ARG A 102 -21.35 8.53 -2.15
C ARG A 102 -20.57 7.45 -2.89
N GLU A 103 -20.34 7.63 -4.19
CA GLU A 103 -19.53 6.72 -4.98
C GLU A 103 -18.04 6.95 -4.70
N GLU A 104 -17.26 5.86 -4.68
CA GLU A 104 -15.81 5.91 -4.52
C GLU A 104 -15.13 5.59 -5.84
N SER A 105 -14.18 6.43 -6.24
CA SER A 105 -13.29 6.16 -7.36
C SER A 105 -11.84 6.12 -6.90
N LYS A 106 -11.10 5.11 -7.35
CA LYS A 106 -9.66 5.00 -7.10
C LYS A 106 -8.93 5.96 -8.03
N PHE A 107 -8.05 6.79 -7.49
CA PHE A 107 -7.34 7.81 -8.28
C PHE A 107 -5.82 7.69 -8.21
N LEU A 108 -5.28 7.05 -7.16
CA LEU A 108 -3.86 6.81 -7.00
C LEU A 108 -3.62 5.43 -6.37
N SER A 109 -2.56 4.76 -6.81
CA SER A 109 -2.05 3.55 -6.17
C SER A 109 -0.54 3.56 -6.04
N LEU A 110 -0.05 3.05 -4.91
CA LEU A 110 1.34 2.64 -4.70
C LEU A 110 1.36 1.12 -4.52
N HIS A 111 2.04 0.41 -5.39
CA HIS A 111 2.10 -1.05 -5.42
C HIS A 111 3.54 -1.55 -5.32
N CYS A 112 3.69 -2.80 -4.90
CA CYS A 112 4.96 -3.51 -4.87
C CYS A 112 4.67 -5.02 -4.98
N ASP A 113 5.28 -5.66 -5.97
CA ASP A 113 5.15 -7.10 -6.24
C ASP A 113 6.56 -7.75 -6.26
N PRO A 114 7.21 -7.96 -5.10
CA PRO A 114 8.64 -8.30 -5.03
C PRO A 114 9.06 -9.53 -5.83
N ASN A 115 8.15 -10.50 -5.98
CA ASN A 115 8.40 -11.78 -6.63
C ASN A 115 7.82 -11.85 -8.06
N GLU A 116 7.50 -10.71 -8.68
CA GLU A 116 7.15 -10.66 -10.09
C GLU A 116 8.23 -11.33 -10.94
N SER A 117 7.82 -12.11 -11.94
CA SER A 117 8.76 -12.90 -12.74
C SER A 117 9.61 -12.00 -13.64
N ASP A 118 10.89 -12.32 -13.84
CA ASP A 118 11.80 -11.49 -14.66
C ASP A 118 11.41 -11.42 -16.15
N ASP A 119 10.69 -12.43 -16.63
CA ASP A 119 10.13 -12.48 -17.98
C ASP A 119 8.78 -11.72 -18.10
N ALA A 120 8.20 -11.28 -16.98
CA ALA A 120 6.96 -10.52 -17.01
C ALA A 120 7.19 -9.13 -17.62
N PRO A 121 6.22 -8.61 -18.40
CA PRO A 121 6.29 -7.26 -18.93
C PRO A 121 6.49 -6.23 -17.81
N HIS A 122 7.53 -5.42 -17.96
CA HIS A 122 7.87 -4.34 -17.04
C HIS A 122 8.20 -4.79 -15.60
N ALA A 123 8.64 -6.04 -15.41
CA ALA A 123 8.94 -6.61 -14.09
C ALA A 123 9.83 -5.72 -13.21
N ILE A 124 10.88 -5.14 -13.78
CA ILE A 124 11.81 -4.25 -13.06
C ILE A 124 11.12 -3.06 -12.40
N TYR A 125 10.01 -2.58 -12.97
CA TYR A 125 9.24 -1.45 -12.42
C TYR A 125 8.19 -1.88 -11.40
N LYS A 126 7.75 -3.15 -11.44
CA LYS A 126 6.69 -3.68 -10.57
C LYS A 126 7.22 -4.25 -9.25
N LYS A 127 8.45 -4.78 -9.29
CA LYS A 127 9.08 -5.46 -8.16
C LYS A 127 9.22 -4.57 -6.92
N GLY A 128 9.62 -3.31 -7.11
CA GLY A 128 9.70 -2.33 -6.04
C GLY A 128 8.44 -1.47 -5.92
N PRO A 129 8.38 -0.58 -4.92
CA PRO A 129 7.37 0.46 -4.84
C PRO A 129 7.26 1.26 -6.15
N HIS A 130 6.05 1.31 -6.70
CA HIS A 130 5.75 2.06 -7.93
C HIS A 130 4.35 2.67 -7.88
N LEU A 131 4.20 3.80 -8.55
CA LEU A 131 2.95 4.56 -8.59
C LEU A 131 2.17 4.34 -9.88
N HIS A 132 0.85 4.37 -9.73
CA HIS A 132 -0.14 4.51 -10.79
C HIS A 132 -1.07 5.67 -10.49
N VAL A 133 -1.34 6.52 -11.49
CA VAL A 133 -2.30 7.63 -11.39
C VAL A 133 -3.53 7.27 -12.22
N GLN A 134 -4.58 6.75 -11.57
CA GLN A 134 -5.76 6.26 -12.28
C GLN A 134 -6.77 7.34 -12.68
N ALA A 135 -6.65 8.55 -12.12
CA ALA A 135 -7.51 9.66 -12.50
C ALA A 135 -7.13 10.34 -13.83
N ALA A 136 -5.98 9.99 -14.42
CA ALA A 136 -5.53 10.56 -15.68
C ALA A 136 -6.08 9.76 -16.88
N ASP A 137 -6.12 10.40 -18.05
CA ASP A 137 -6.52 9.74 -19.30
C ASP A 137 -5.46 8.74 -19.78
N ASP A 138 -5.84 7.85 -20.70
CA ASP A 138 -4.90 6.94 -21.35
C ASP A 138 -3.71 7.70 -21.98
N PRO A 139 -2.45 7.25 -21.79
CA PRO A 139 -2.02 5.95 -21.24
C PRO A 139 -1.70 5.94 -19.75
N PHE A 140 -1.88 7.05 -19.04
CA PHE A 140 -1.31 7.27 -17.71
C PHE A 140 -1.75 6.28 -16.63
N PRO A 141 -3.01 5.78 -16.58
CA PRO A 141 -3.42 4.77 -15.59
C PRO A 141 -2.60 3.46 -15.66
N HIS A 142 -2.02 3.15 -16.82
CA HIS A 142 -1.30 1.91 -17.09
C HIS A 142 0.21 2.04 -16.94
N VAL A 143 0.73 3.26 -16.79
CA VAL A 143 2.16 3.52 -16.60
C VAL A 143 2.57 3.13 -15.18
N HIS A 144 3.73 2.50 -15.06
CA HIS A 144 4.37 2.17 -13.79
C HIS A 144 5.47 3.19 -13.54
N ILE A 145 5.29 4.06 -12.54
CA ILE A 145 6.32 5.03 -12.15
C ILE A 145 7.10 4.42 -10.98
N ALA A 146 8.21 3.75 -11.28
CA ALA A 146 9.04 3.09 -10.29
C ALA A 146 9.76 4.11 -9.39
N LEU A 147 9.67 3.93 -8.07
CA LEU A 147 10.27 4.84 -7.08
C LEU A 147 11.66 4.40 -6.61
N THR A 148 12.09 3.18 -6.98
CA THR A 148 13.37 2.59 -6.54
C THR A 148 14.50 2.77 -7.56
N GLY A 149 14.16 2.97 -8.84
CA GLY A 149 15.13 3.09 -9.92
C GLY A 149 16.15 1.95 -9.94
N LYS A 150 17.45 2.31 -9.92
CA LYS A 150 18.56 1.34 -9.92
C LYS A 150 18.85 0.69 -8.57
N HIS A 151 18.16 1.10 -7.50
CA HIS A 151 18.38 0.62 -6.14
C HIS A 151 17.43 -0.52 -5.76
N LEU A 152 16.82 -1.19 -6.74
CA LEU A 152 15.85 -2.25 -6.51
C LEU A 152 16.39 -3.36 -5.59
N ASP A 153 17.61 -3.82 -5.83
CA ASP A 153 18.24 -4.88 -5.03
C ASP A 153 18.40 -4.48 -3.56
N MET A 154 18.71 -3.21 -3.30
CA MET A 154 18.82 -2.66 -1.96
C MET A 154 17.44 -2.61 -1.28
N VAL A 155 16.42 -2.12 -1.99
CA VAL A 155 15.05 -2.03 -1.46
C VAL A 155 14.47 -3.42 -1.16
N LEU A 156 14.79 -4.41 -1.98
CA LEU A 156 14.30 -5.78 -1.82
C LEU A 156 15.18 -6.65 -0.90
N SER A 157 16.24 -6.09 -0.33
CA SER A 157 17.18 -6.86 0.52
C SER A 157 16.58 -7.30 1.86
N SER A 158 15.56 -6.59 2.35
CA SER A 158 14.88 -6.91 3.60
C SER A 158 13.49 -6.28 3.68
N VAL A 159 12.68 -6.76 4.62
CA VAL A 159 11.37 -6.14 4.92
C VAL A 159 11.52 -4.70 5.44
N ASP A 160 12.60 -4.42 6.17
CA ASP A 160 12.87 -3.08 6.73
C ASP A 160 13.23 -2.10 5.62
N SER A 161 14.14 -2.48 4.72
CA SER A 161 14.52 -1.67 3.56
C SER A 161 13.33 -1.37 2.64
N LEU A 162 12.44 -2.35 2.43
CA LEU A 162 11.20 -2.09 1.71
C LEU A 162 10.27 -1.13 2.48
N SER A 163 10.19 -1.28 3.80
CA SER A 163 9.34 -0.43 4.63
C SER A 163 9.80 1.02 4.60
N GLU A 164 11.10 1.27 4.66
CA GLU A 164 11.68 2.61 4.49
C GLU A 164 11.34 3.21 3.12
N ALA A 165 11.43 2.41 2.05
CA ALA A 165 11.07 2.86 0.71
C ALA A 165 9.57 3.19 0.59
N ILE A 166 8.69 2.37 1.19
CA ILE A 166 7.26 2.66 1.24
C ILE A 166 6.98 3.88 2.12
N GLU A 167 7.69 4.05 3.23
CA GLU A 167 7.52 5.20 4.13
C GLU A 167 7.82 6.50 3.38
N TRP A 168 8.92 6.50 2.62
CA TRP A 168 9.29 7.64 1.79
C TRP A 168 8.22 7.95 0.74
N ALA A 169 7.68 6.91 0.07
CA ALA A 169 6.57 7.06 -0.86
C ALA A 169 5.28 7.57 -0.19
N VAL A 170 4.97 7.10 1.03
CA VAL A 170 3.83 7.57 1.81
C VAL A 170 3.97 9.05 2.17
N ARG A 171 5.16 9.50 2.57
CA ARG A 171 5.45 10.91 2.84
C ARG A 171 5.28 11.76 1.59
N MET A 172 5.79 11.30 0.44
CA MET A 172 5.57 11.97 -0.85
C MET A 172 4.07 12.08 -1.19
N ILE A 173 3.29 11.01 -1.05
CA ILE A 173 1.84 11.04 -1.29
C ILE A 173 1.16 12.04 -0.36
N LYS A 174 1.58 12.09 0.92
CA LYS A 174 1.05 13.07 1.85
C LYS A 174 1.32 14.50 1.36
N GLU A 175 2.58 14.83 1.09
CA GLU A 175 3.03 16.20 0.83
C GLU A 175 2.60 16.69 -0.56
N GLU A 176 2.81 15.89 -1.59
CA GLU A 176 2.62 16.33 -2.99
C GLU A 176 1.20 16.07 -3.51
N VAL A 177 0.44 15.19 -2.86
CA VAL A 177 -0.95 14.88 -3.29
C VAL A 177 -1.95 15.37 -2.26
N LEU A 178 -1.89 14.88 -1.03
CA LEU A 178 -2.94 15.14 -0.05
C LEU A 178 -2.91 16.57 0.48
N ASP A 179 -1.74 17.12 0.82
CA ASP A 179 -1.63 18.49 1.31
C ASP A 179 -1.99 19.49 0.20
N ALA A 180 -1.58 19.24 -1.06
CA ALA A 180 -1.96 20.05 -2.22
C ALA A 180 -3.49 20.13 -2.40
N MET A 181 -4.21 19.03 -2.16
CA MET A 181 -5.68 18.98 -2.23
C MET A 181 -6.39 19.72 -1.09
N ILE A 182 -5.69 20.09 0.00
CA ILE A 182 -6.24 20.95 1.05
C ILE A 182 -6.08 22.43 0.67
N VAL A 183 -4.97 22.76 0.00
CA VAL A 183 -4.57 24.14 -0.32
C VAL A 183 -5.30 24.70 -1.54
N GLU A 184 -5.95 23.86 -2.35
CA GLU A 184 -6.85 24.30 -3.42
C GLU A 184 -8.32 24.34 -2.99
N PRO A 185 -8.84 25.47 -2.47
CA PRO A 185 -10.28 25.70 -2.42
C PRO A 185 -10.86 26.21 -3.74
N TYR A 186 -10.06 26.47 -4.79
CA TYR A 186 -10.54 27.04 -6.05
C TYR A 186 -9.65 26.66 -7.24
N ALA A 187 -9.99 25.58 -7.94
CA ALA A 187 -9.81 25.50 -9.38
C ALA A 187 -11.21 25.29 -9.97
N THR A 188 -11.63 26.30 -10.73
CA THR A 188 -12.94 26.56 -11.36
C THR A 188 -13.67 25.34 -11.92
#